data_AF-D4ALF8-F1
#
_entry.id   AF-D4ALF8-F1
#
_cell.length_a   1.000
_cell.length_b   1.000
_cell.length_c   1.000
_cell.angle_alpha   90.00
_cell.angle_beta   90.00
_cell.angle_gamma   90.00
#
_symmetry.space_group_name_H-M   'P 1'
#
loop_
_entity.id
_entity.type
_entity.pdbx_description
1 polymer ?
#
loop_
_entity_poly.entity_id
_entity_poly.type
_entity_poly.pdbx_seq_one_letter_code
_entity_poly.pdbx_strand_id
1 'polypeptide(L)'
;MILSLFPTYYLSFQVYVLIVWKYPTATLLNSSFVLPLYPSIPIVKLGMFTMRGILITFLLTWLLSLSTYASGADDELKDNKVSHVFERIWLWEMYDFICEVDTPEGQKLLFPIDKTVDRWRHNVGSQRDKRLTYAQFQKRLQEGGNPQGGALPMINSPAEGDPFRSARQLLDLGWDGKFSLKEVAPRVKDVTYRGLIAVTEQYYSQYRIDLEKQPWGSANDPVRIARIATITEAIRTLRYQDRHQYITDTVTSKKIGGLGLAKVVAEKLPTALTYEGSPLGPEYYERTDWQKTYNANCIGGDDSKPGPELRAIGVTENKKFKEIMFNFGKENDKDSSAKDKNHLRTLNLWNDVQKKAHKSVEELIQCK
;
A
#
# COMPACT_ATOMS: atom_id res chain seq x y z
N MET A 1 69.34 -12.90 6.20
CA MET A 1 69.43 -12.36 7.57
C MET A 1 69.51 -10.84 7.45
N ILE A 2 68.48 -10.15 7.99
CA ILE A 2 68.43 -8.73 8.45
C ILE A 2 68.62 -7.66 7.35
N LEU A 3 67.54 -7.05 6.83
CA LEU A 3 66.63 -6.01 7.35
C LEU A 3 67.09 -4.57 7.03
N SER A 4 66.26 -3.95 6.19
CA SER A 4 66.23 -2.56 5.73
C SER A 4 65.78 -1.58 6.80
N LEU A 5 66.40 -0.40 6.84
CA LEU A 5 65.90 0.82 7.47
C LEU A 5 65.26 1.72 6.40
N PHE A 6 64.00 2.12 6.59
CA PHE A 6 63.42 3.31 5.96
C PHE A 6 62.63 4.10 7.02
N PRO A 7 62.74 5.44 7.04
CA PRO A 7 62.10 6.28 8.05
C PRO A 7 60.62 6.50 7.77
N THR A 8 59.83 6.48 8.84
CA THR A 8 58.39 6.75 8.88
C THR A 8 58.10 8.24 8.70
N TYR A 9 57.39 8.60 7.64
CA TYR A 9 56.67 9.87 7.53
C TYR A 9 55.20 9.64 7.87
N TYR A 10 54.69 10.36 8.87
CA TYR A 10 53.26 10.39 9.22
C TYR A 10 52.51 11.31 8.24
N LEU A 11 51.60 10.73 7.45
CA LEU A 11 50.58 11.48 6.71
C LEU A 11 49.31 11.57 7.58
N SER A 12 48.90 12.79 7.94
CA SER A 12 47.58 13.04 8.53
C SER A 12 46.55 13.28 7.41
N PHE A 13 45.56 12.40 7.27
CA PHE A 13 44.38 12.63 6.43
C PHE A 13 43.29 13.34 7.25
N GLN A 14 42.83 14.50 6.79
CA GLN A 14 41.60 15.13 7.28
C GLN A 14 40.45 14.77 6.34
N VAL A 15 39.40 14.15 6.88
CA VAL A 15 38.15 13.86 6.17
C VAL A 15 37.14 14.95 6.54
N TYR A 16 36.70 15.74 5.56
CA TYR A 16 35.59 16.67 5.72
C TYR A 16 34.28 15.97 5.39
N VAL A 17 33.36 15.88 6.35
CA VAL A 17 31.98 15.44 6.11
C VAL A 17 31.13 16.68 5.84
N LEU A 18 30.71 16.86 4.59
CA LEU A 18 29.80 17.91 4.18
C LEU A 18 28.35 17.44 4.43
N ILE A 19 27.68 18.01 5.44
CA ILE A 19 26.23 17.79 5.65
C ILE A 19 25.49 18.91 4.93
N VAL A 20 24.92 18.61 3.75
CA VAL A 20 24.09 19.55 2.99
C VAL A 20 22.64 19.45 3.51
N TRP A 21 22.19 20.49 4.22
CA TRP A 21 20.77 20.70 4.48
C TRP A 21 20.12 21.35 3.26
N LYS A 22 19.04 20.74 2.77
CA LYS A 22 18.32 21.13 1.56
C LYS A 22 17.09 21.96 1.92
N TYR A 23 17.15 23.28 1.73
CA TYR A 23 15.97 24.14 1.59
C TYR A 23 16.30 25.31 0.65
N PRO A 24 15.44 25.61 -0.34
CA PRO A 24 15.38 26.96 -0.87
C PRO A 24 13.95 27.51 -0.78
N THR A 25 13.75 28.50 0.09
CA THR A 25 12.77 29.56 -0.14
C THR A 25 13.52 30.76 -0.70
N ALA A 26 13.25 31.11 -1.95
CA ALA A 26 13.71 32.35 -2.55
C ALA A 26 12.66 33.45 -2.26
N THR A 27 13.09 34.53 -1.61
CA THR A 27 12.39 35.82 -1.69
C THR A 27 13.45 36.90 -1.76
N LEU A 28 13.49 37.58 -2.91
CA LEU A 28 14.33 38.73 -3.20
C LEU A 28 13.78 39.95 -2.47
N LEU A 29 14.59 40.55 -1.58
CA LEU A 29 14.43 41.95 -1.19
C LEU A 29 15.81 42.62 -1.13
N ASN A 30 15.97 43.62 -1.99
CA ASN A 30 17.04 44.60 -2.00
C ASN A 30 17.12 45.32 -0.64
N SER A 31 18.29 45.35 -0.02
CA SER A 31 18.80 46.55 0.65
C SER A 31 20.23 46.31 1.16
N SER A 32 21.10 47.24 0.80
CA SER A 32 22.49 47.35 1.23
C SER A 32 22.57 47.41 2.76
N PHE A 33 23.27 46.48 3.40
CA PHE A 33 23.68 46.65 4.79
C PHE A 33 25.10 46.13 5.05
N VAL A 34 25.82 46.99 5.76
CA VAL A 34 27.22 46.98 6.14
C VAL A 34 27.56 45.75 7.00
N LEU A 35 28.69 45.11 6.71
CA LEU A 35 29.29 44.03 7.52
C LEU A 35 29.65 44.53 8.93
N PRO A 36 29.22 43.85 10.02
CA PRO A 36 29.93 43.88 11.28
C PRO A 36 30.74 42.59 11.47
N LEU A 37 31.96 42.78 11.97
CA LEU A 37 32.91 41.76 12.41
C LEU A 37 32.23 40.74 13.35
N TYR A 38 32.28 39.46 12.99
CA TYR A 38 31.89 38.34 13.86
C TYR A 38 32.86 38.19 15.04
N PRO A 39 32.37 37.99 16.27
CA PRO A 39 33.20 37.43 17.33
C PRO A 39 33.38 35.93 17.11
N SER A 40 34.65 35.52 17.13
CA SER A 40 35.19 34.17 17.37
C SER A 40 34.19 33.04 17.68
N ILE A 41 34.09 32.09 16.74
CA ILE A 41 33.51 30.76 16.94
C ILE A 41 34.38 30.01 17.98
N PRO A 42 33.81 29.43 19.06
CA PRO A 42 34.56 28.54 19.93
C PRO A 42 34.91 27.26 19.15
N ILE A 43 36.21 27.03 18.97
CA ILE A 43 36.75 25.76 18.47
C ILE A 43 36.44 24.70 19.52
N VAL A 44 35.41 23.88 19.28
CA VAL A 44 35.19 22.65 20.02
C VAL A 44 36.38 21.73 19.71
N LYS A 45 37.28 21.55 20.69
CA LYS A 45 38.30 20.50 20.64
C LYS A 45 37.59 19.15 20.51
N LEU A 46 37.54 18.58 19.30
CA LEU A 46 37.26 17.16 19.13
C LEU A 46 38.39 16.42 19.85
N GLY A 47 38.05 15.78 20.97
CA GLY A 47 38.96 14.92 21.71
C GLY A 47 39.57 13.90 20.76
N MET A 48 40.88 13.67 20.90
CA MET A 48 41.63 12.63 20.21
C MET A 48 40.91 11.29 20.40
N PHE A 49 40.15 10.87 19.40
CA PHE A 49 39.73 9.48 19.30
C PHE A 49 41.01 8.67 19.10
N THR A 50 41.40 7.93 20.15
CA THR A 50 42.53 7.00 20.08
C THR A 50 42.34 6.07 18.87
N MET A 51 43.41 5.61 18.23
CA MET A 51 43.33 4.71 17.06
C MET A 51 42.40 3.50 17.28
N ARG A 52 42.24 3.08 18.54
CA ARG A 52 41.28 2.05 18.98
C ARG A 52 39.82 2.46 18.79
N GLY A 53 39.47 3.72 19.07
CA GLY A 53 38.12 4.26 18.86
C GLY A 53 37.73 4.28 17.39
N ILE A 54 38.62 4.76 16.51
CA ILE A 54 38.37 4.79 15.05
C ILE A 54 38.19 3.37 14.50
N LEU A 55 39.00 2.42 14.94
CA LEU A 55 38.89 1.03 14.52
C LEU A 55 37.55 0.41 14.95
N ILE A 56 37.11 0.67 16.18
CA ILE A 56 35.82 0.18 16.70
C ILE A 56 34.65 0.81 15.93
N THR A 57 34.69 2.11 15.64
CA THR A 57 33.64 2.77 14.86
C THR A 57 33.56 2.23 13.44
N PHE A 58 34.70 1.99 12.80
CA PHE A 58 34.76 1.39 11.47
C PHE A 58 34.22 -0.04 11.47
N LEU A 59 34.58 -0.85 12.47
CA LEU A 59 34.11 -2.23 12.62
C LEU A 59 32.61 -2.30 12.93
N LEU A 60 32.07 -1.38 13.72
CA LEU A 60 30.64 -1.26 13.99
C LEU A 60 29.86 -0.80 12.75
N THR A 61 30.38 0.15 11.99
CA THR A 61 29.75 0.62 10.75
C THR A 61 29.78 -0.48 9.69
N TRP A 62 30.88 -1.24 9.63
CA TRP A 62 31.01 -2.41 8.78
C TRP A 62 30.07 -3.55 9.19
N LEU A 63 29.95 -3.85 10.49
CA LEU A 63 28.98 -4.84 11.00
C LEU A 63 27.52 -4.41 10.78
N LEU A 64 27.20 -3.12 10.92
CA LEU A 64 25.88 -2.58 10.58
C LEU A 64 25.61 -2.67 9.07
N SER A 65 26.62 -2.41 8.23
CA SER A 65 26.52 -2.61 6.78
C SER A 65 26.38 -4.08 6.40
N LEU A 66 26.96 -5.00 7.16
CA LEU A 66 26.75 -6.44 6.95
C LEU A 66 25.39 -6.91 7.46
N SER A 67 24.86 -6.34 8.54
CA SER A 67 23.53 -6.67 9.04
C SER A 67 22.41 -6.29 8.07
N THR A 68 22.62 -5.26 7.24
CA THR A 68 21.70 -4.89 6.15
C THR A 68 21.79 -5.82 4.94
N TYR A 69 22.90 -6.55 4.75
CA TYR A 69 23.05 -7.60 3.74
C TYR A 69 22.74 -9.02 4.26
N ALA A 70 22.87 -9.27 5.56
CA ALA A 70 22.68 -10.58 6.19
C ALA A 70 21.26 -10.82 6.71
N SER A 71 20.41 -9.78 6.78
CA SER A 71 18.97 -10.02 6.66
C SER A 71 18.75 -10.45 5.21
N GLY A 72 18.79 -11.76 4.96
CA GLY A 72 18.03 -12.36 3.87
C GLY A 72 16.55 -12.10 4.11
N ALA A 73 16.16 -10.83 4.01
CA ALA A 73 14.79 -10.44 3.79
C ALA A 73 14.49 -11.09 2.44
N ASP A 74 13.78 -12.21 2.48
CA ASP A 74 12.93 -12.58 1.36
C ASP A 74 12.26 -11.28 0.94
N ASP A 75 12.61 -10.74 -0.23
CA ASP A 75 12.05 -9.49 -0.72
C ASP A 75 10.54 -9.60 -0.56
N GLU A 76 9.98 -8.86 0.40
CA GLU A 76 8.55 -8.88 0.62
C GLU A 76 7.96 -8.30 -0.66
N LEU A 77 7.36 -9.18 -1.46
CA LEU A 77 6.77 -8.83 -2.75
C LEU A 77 5.96 -7.56 -2.58
N LYS A 78 6.27 -6.55 -3.41
CA LYS A 78 5.75 -5.20 -3.25
C LYS A 78 4.24 -5.20 -3.47
N ASP A 79 3.48 -5.30 -2.39
CA ASP A 79 2.01 -5.13 -2.38
C ASP A 79 1.68 -3.71 -2.87
N ASN A 80 0.65 -3.57 -3.71
CA ASN A 80 0.22 -2.27 -4.20
C ASN A 80 -0.41 -1.44 -3.08
N LYS A 81 0.44 -0.68 -2.37
CA LYS A 81 0.06 0.17 -1.23
C LYS A 81 -1.01 1.21 -1.56
N VAL A 82 -1.11 1.62 -2.83
CA VAL A 82 -2.12 2.59 -3.28
C VAL A 82 -3.52 2.00 -3.18
N SER A 83 -3.67 0.68 -3.40
CA SER A 83 -4.97 0.02 -3.24
C SER A 83 -5.49 0.17 -1.80
N HIS A 84 -4.62 0.04 -0.80
CA HIS A 84 -4.97 0.22 0.61
C HIS A 84 -5.44 1.63 0.93
N VAL A 85 -4.86 2.64 0.27
CA VAL A 85 -5.32 4.03 0.42
C VAL A 85 -6.77 4.17 -0.05
N PHE A 86 -7.11 3.66 -1.23
CA PHE A 86 -8.50 3.72 -1.69
C PHE A 86 -9.44 2.84 -0.86
N GLU A 87 -8.97 1.70 -0.34
CA GLU A 87 -9.76 0.88 0.59
C GLU A 87 -10.09 1.64 1.90
N ARG A 88 -9.16 2.48 2.40
CA ARG A 88 -9.41 3.38 3.54
C ARG A 88 -10.42 4.47 3.22
N ILE A 89 -10.38 5.03 2.02
CA ILE A 89 -11.36 6.03 1.54
C ILE A 89 -12.73 5.38 1.39
N TRP A 90 -12.79 4.16 0.85
CA TRP A 90 -14.03 3.40 0.74
C TRP A 90 -14.64 3.11 2.11
N LEU A 91 -13.85 2.65 3.08
CA LEU A 91 -14.32 2.42 4.45
C LEU A 91 -14.88 3.70 5.10
N TRP A 92 -14.31 4.87 4.79
CA TRP A 92 -14.90 6.14 5.22
C TRP A 92 -16.28 6.38 4.61
N GLU A 93 -16.46 6.18 3.30
CA GLU A 93 -17.79 6.33 2.67
C GLU A 93 -18.81 5.38 3.29
N MET A 94 -18.41 4.15 3.60
CA MET A 94 -19.28 3.19 4.29
C MET A 94 -19.60 3.66 5.71
N TYR A 95 -18.60 4.16 6.45
CA TYR A 95 -18.78 4.72 7.79
C TYR A 95 -19.75 5.89 7.80
N ASP A 96 -19.51 6.88 6.93
CA ASP A 96 -20.29 8.10 6.86
C ASP A 96 -21.75 7.79 6.48
N PHE A 97 -21.94 6.94 5.47
CA PHE A 97 -23.26 6.46 5.06
C PHE A 97 -24.00 5.73 6.20
N ILE A 98 -23.33 4.76 6.85
CA ILE A 98 -23.95 3.97 7.92
C ILE A 98 -24.31 4.85 9.12
N CYS A 99 -23.41 5.76 9.50
CA CYS A 99 -23.66 6.66 10.63
C CYS A 99 -24.74 7.68 10.31
N GLU A 100 -24.92 8.03 9.04
CA GLU A 100 -26.10 8.74 8.59
C GLU A 100 -27.34 7.93 8.96
N VAL A 101 -27.54 6.76 8.36
CA VAL A 101 -28.76 5.93 8.52
C VAL A 101 -29.03 5.54 9.98
N ASP A 102 -28.03 5.01 10.68
CA ASP A 102 -28.16 4.39 12.01
C ASP A 102 -27.73 5.33 13.16
N THR A 103 -27.59 6.63 12.88
CA THR A 103 -27.11 7.62 13.84
C THR A 103 -25.71 7.23 14.41
N PRO A 104 -25.19 7.82 15.51
CA PRO A 104 -23.84 7.48 16.02
C PRO A 104 -23.67 6.02 16.45
N GLU A 105 -24.78 5.29 16.62
CA GLU A 105 -24.81 3.86 16.88
C GLU A 105 -24.33 3.03 15.68
N GLY A 106 -24.46 3.55 14.45
CA GLY A 106 -23.93 2.91 13.24
C GLY A 106 -22.41 2.69 13.28
N GLN A 107 -21.66 3.50 14.05
CA GLN A 107 -20.22 3.37 14.23
C GLN A 107 -19.78 1.98 14.71
N LYS A 108 -20.68 1.28 15.41
CA LYS A 108 -20.51 -0.06 15.99
C LYS A 108 -20.40 -1.16 14.93
N LEU A 109 -20.76 -0.88 13.68
CA LEU A 109 -20.63 -1.81 12.56
C LEU A 109 -19.18 -1.92 12.11
N LEU A 110 -18.42 -0.82 12.18
CA LEU A 110 -17.03 -0.77 11.75
C LEU A 110 -16.05 -0.79 12.93
N PHE A 111 -16.32 -0.08 14.03
CA PHE A 111 -15.41 -0.02 15.17
C PHE A 111 -15.90 -0.84 16.36
N PRO A 112 -15.00 -1.56 17.06
CA PRO A 112 -15.36 -2.28 18.27
C PRO A 112 -15.84 -1.32 19.36
N ILE A 113 -16.90 -1.73 20.07
CA ILE A 113 -17.35 -1.08 21.29
C ILE A 113 -16.74 -1.85 22.45
N ASP A 114 -15.47 -1.61 22.72
CA ASP A 114 -14.95 -2.14 23.97
C ASP A 114 -15.50 -1.29 25.13
N LYS A 115 -16.33 -1.91 25.97
CA LYS A 115 -16.87 -1.29 27.20
C LYS A 115 -15.87 -1.36 28.36
N THR A 116 -14.76 -2.07 28.21
CA THR A 116 -13.67 -2.05 29.18
C THR A 116 -12.86 -0.76 28.97
N VAL A 117 -13.11 0.20 29.88
CA VAL A 117 -12.43 1.47 30.17
C VAL A 117 -11.88 2.25 28.95
N ASP A 118 -12.48 3.41 28.69
CA ASP A 118 -12.06 4.49 27.77
C ASP A 118 -12.03 4.24 26.25
N ARG A 119 -11.97 3.00 25.75
CA ARG A 119 -11.90 2.76 24.29
C ARG A 119 -13.14 3.16 23.49
N TRP A 120 -14.33 3.22 24.11
CA TRP A 120 -15.53 3.72 23.44
C TRP A 120 -15.44 5.21 23.07
N ARG A 121 -14.66 6.01 23.82
CA ARG A 121 -14.43 7.44 23.55
C ARG A 121 -13.65 7.67 22.26
N HIS A 122 -12.92 6.65 21.83
CA HIS A 122 -12.15 6.68 20.59
C HIS A 122 -13.03 6.67 19.33
N ASN A 123 -14.30 6.32 19.46
CA ASN A 123 -15.30 6.38 18.39
C ASN A 123 -16.28 7.54 18.64
N VAL A 124 -15.88 8.54 19.44
CA VAL A 124 -16.64 9.77 19.64
C VAL A 124 -15.87 10.89 18.96
N GLY A 125 -16.39 11.36 17.83
CA GLY A 125 -15.79 12.51 17.17
C GLY A 125 -16.18 13.83 17.82
N SER A 126 -15.56 14.89 17.32
CA SER A 126 -15.74 16.26 17.84
C SER A 126 -16.99 16.95 17.31
N GLN A 127 -17.73 16.33 16.40
CA GLN A 127 -18.98 16.87 15.86
C GLN A 127 -20.12 16.76 16.90
N ARG A 128 -21.17 17.59 16.73
CA ARG A 128 -22.33 17.63 17.63
C ARG A 128 -23.06 16.27 17.70
N ASP A 129 -23.05 15.53 16.60
CA ASP A 129 -23.59 14.20 16.48
C ASP A 129 -22.62 13.11 16.96
N LYS A 130 -21.45 13.44 17.50
CA LYS A 130 -20.43 12.48 17.97
C LYS A 130 -19.83 11.59 16.87
N ARG A 131 -20.04 11.88 15.58
CA ARG A 131 -19.37 11.20 14.48
C ARG A 131 -17.93 11.68 14.34
N LEU A 132 -17.03 10.77 13.99
CA LEU A 132 -15.66 11.08 13.62
C LEU A 132 -15.66 11.92 12.34
N THR A 133 -14.89 13.00 12.34
CA THR A 133 -14.52 13.68 11.09
C THR A 133 -13.64 12.76 10.23
N TYR A 134 -13.52 13.05 8.94
CA TYR A 134 -12.65 12.28 8.04
C TYR A 134 -11.22 12.14 8.58
N ALA A 135 -10.63 13.25 9.05
CA ALA A 135 -9.28 13.25 9.65
C ALA A 135 -9.18 12.36 10.89
N GLN A 136 -10.19 12.41 11.79
CA GLN A 136 -10.25 11.55 12.96
C GLN A 136 -10.43 10.09 12.59
N PHE A 137 -11.26 9.79 11.60
CA PHE A 137 -11.47 8.43 11.10
C PHE A 137 -10.18 7.83 10.51
N GLN A 138 -9.50 8.55 9.62
CA GLN A 138 -8.26 8.07 9.02
C GLN A 138 -7.16 7.88 10.08
N LYS A 139 -7.08 8.78 11.06
CA LYS A 139 -6.18 8.63 12.20
C LYS A 139 -6.54 7.42 13.06
N ARG A 140 -7.82 7.16 13.31
CA ARG A 140 -8.29 5.97 14.03
C ARG A 140 -7.88 4.68 13.31
N LEU A 141 -7.99 4.66 11.98
CA LEU A 141 -7.54 3.54 11.15
C LEU A 141 -6.02 3.33 11.20
N GLN A 142 -5.26 4.42 11.28
CA GLN A 142 -3.81 4.39 11.32
C GLN A 142 -3.25 3.99 12.70
N GLU A 143 -3.76 4.58 13.78
CA GLU A 143 -3.16 4.51 15.12
C GLU A 143 -3.85 3.49 16.05
N GLY A 144 -4.99 2.93 15.66
CA GLY A 144 -5.61 1.81 16.38
C GLY A 144 -6.10 2.12 17.80
N GLY A 145 -6.15 3.39 18.21
CA GLY A 145 -6.51 3.73 19.57
C GLY A 145 -7.22 5.06 19.62
N ASN A 146 -6.51 6.17 19.71
CA ASN A 146 -7.09 7.44 20.11
C ASN A 146 -7.00 8.52 18.99
N PRO A 147 -8.05 8.76 18.21
CA PRO A 147 -8.03 9.78 17.16
C PRO A 147 -8.05 11.21 17.71
N GLN A 148 -8.25 11.39 19.02
CA GLN A 148 -8.27 12.71 19.67
C GLN A 148 -6.88 13.11 20.20
N GLY A 149 -5.90 12.20 20.26
CA GLY A 149 -4.57 12.48 20.78
C GLY A 149 -3.66 13.11 19.73
N GLY A 150 -3.11 14.30 19.95
CA GLY A 150 -2.18 14.97 19.03
C GLY A 150 -2.85 15.66 17.82
N ALA A 151 -2.06 16.35 17.00
CA ALA A 151 -2.58 17.10 15.86
C ALA A 151 -3.30 16.19 14.84
N LEU A 152 -4.41 16.69 14.28
CA LEU A 152 -5.09 16.03 13.16
C LEU A 152 -4.38 16.38 11.86
N PRO A 153 -4.24 15.43 10.91
CA PRO A 153 -3.66 15.74 9.62
C PRO A 153 -4.61 16.63 8.82
N MET A 154 -4.04 17.49 7.96
CA MET A 154 -4.81 18.26 7.00
C MET A 154 -5.13 17.38 5.79
N ILE A 155 -6.26 16.68 5.84
CA ILE A 155 -6.75 15.82 4.77
C ILE A 155 -8.20 16.18 4.42
N ASN A 156 -8.49 16.29 3.13
CA ASN A 156 -9.81 16.63 2.62
C ASN A 156 -10.67 15.37 2.54
N SER A 157 -11.93 15.47 2.98
CA SER A 157 -12.88 14.38 2.81
C SER A 157 -13.12 14.12 1.33
N PRO A 158 -13.26 12.86 0.88
CA PRO A 158 -13.72 12.57 -0.48
C PRO A 158 -15.08 13.23 -0.80
N ALA A 159 -15.91 13.51 0.21
CA ALA A 159 -17.15 14.25 0.06
C ALA A 159 -16.97 15.70 -0.40
N GLU A 160 -15.76 16.27 -0.30
CA GLU A 160 -15.43 17.62 -0.79
C GLU A 160 -15.14 17.67 -2.29
N GLY A 161 -15.27 16.55 -3.01
CA GLY A 161 -15.45 16.54 -4.46
C GLY A 161 -14.48 15.66 -5.25
N ASP A 162 -13.38 15.19 -4.66
CA ASP A 162 -12.42 14.34 -5.38
C ASP A 162 -11.73 13.30 -4.47
N PRO A 163 -12.05 12.00 -4.60
CA PRO A 163 -11.37 10.95 -3.83
C PRO A 163 -9.89 10.79 -4.20
N PHE A 164 -9.45 11.21 -5.40
CA PHE A 164 -8.05 11.12 -5.82
C PHE A 164 -7.17 12.13 -5.07
N ARG A 165 -7.72 13.31 -4.76
CA ARG A 165 -7.06 14.28 -3.88
C ARG A 165 -6.82 13.71 -2.49
N SER A 166 -7.84 13.11 -1.89
CA SER A 166 -7.72 12.45 -0.57
C SER A 166 -6.69 11.31 -0.62
N ALA A 167 -6.68 10.53 -1.70
CA ALA A 167 -5.71 9.46 -1.90
C ALA A 167 -4.27 10.01 -1.97
N ARG A 168 -4.06 11.10 -2.71
CA ARG A 168 -2.75 11.77 -2.77
C ARG A 168 -2.28 12.21 -1.39
N GLN A 169 -3.14 12.87 -0.61
CA GLN A 169 -2.80 13.34 0.73
C GLN A 169 -2.48 12.19 1.70
N LEU A 170 -3.20 11.07 1.62
CA LEU A 170 -2.90 9.87 2.42
C LEU A 170 -1.57 9.23 2.02
N LEU A 171 -1.22 9.21 0.73
CA LEU A 171 0.08 8.75 0.24
C LEU A 171 1.21 9.66 0.73
N ASP A 172 1.03 10.98 0.67
CA ASP A 172 2.03 11.95 1.14
C ASP A 172 2.25 11.86 2.66
N LEU A 173 1.26 11.41 3.42
CA LEU A 173 1.37 11.09 4.86
C LEU A 173 2.01 9.71 5.14
N GLY A 174 2.23 8.87 4.13
CA GLY A 174 2.69 7.49 4.29
C GLY A 174 1.64 6.57 4.94
N TRP A 175 0.35 6.89 4.80
CA TRP A 175 -0.76 6.11 5.35
C TRP A 175 -1.28 5.07 4.35
N ASP A 176 -0.33 4.39 3.71
CA ASP A 176 -0.53 3.45 2.61
C ASP A 176 -0.43 1.98 3.05
N GLY A 177 -0.20 1.75 4.34
CA GLY A 177 -0.16 0.43 4.95
C GLY A 177 -1.53 -0.18 5.24
N LYS A 178 -1.55 -1.52 5.33
CA LYS A 178 -2.69 -2.30 5.82
C LYS A 178 -3.12 -1.78 7.19
N PHE A 179 -4.40 -1.45 7.34
CA PHE A 179 -4.96 -1.10 8.64
C PHE A 179 -5.19 -2.34 9.50
N SER A 180 -5.15 -2.18 10.83
CA SER A 180 -5.30 -3.28 11.78
C SER A 180 -6.74 -3.80 11.81
N LEU A 181 -6.95 -5.05 11.40
CA LEU A 181 -8.29 -5.66 11.37
C LEU A 181 -8.95 -5.77 12.74
N LYS A 182 -8.16 -5.88 13.82
CA LYS A 182 -8.67 -5.87 15.20
C LYS A 182 -9.39 -4.56 15.54
N GLU A 183 -9.07 -3.49 14.82
CA GLU A 183 -9.61 -2.16 15.04
C GLU A 183 -10.84 -1.85 14.18
N VAL A 184 -11.13 -2.64 13.14
CA VAL A 184 -12.16 -2.31 12.13
C VAL A 184 -13.15 -3.43 11.78
N ALA A 185 -13.12 -4.57 12.49
CA ALA A 185 -13.95 -5.71 12.14
C ALA A 185 -14.58 -6.42 13.36
N PRO A 186 -15.33 -5.71 14.22
CA PRO A 186 -15.86 -6.29 15.46
C PRO A 186 -16.87 -7.42 15.24
N ARG A 187 -17.48 -7.51 14.05
CA ARG A 187 -18.55 -8.47 13.71
C ARG A 187 -18.08 -9.65 12.85
N VAL A 188 -16.81 -9.68 12.46
CA VAL A 188 -16.30 -10.76 11.60
C VAL A 188 -15.78 -11.89 12.49
N LYS A 189 -16.45 -13.05 12.45
CA LYS A 189 -16.13 -14.23 13.28
C LYS A 189 -14.67 -14.70 13.09
N ASP A 190 -14.20 -14.69 11.84
CA ASP A 190 -12.80 -14.90 11.47
C ASP A 190 -12.25 -13.59 10.88
N VAL A 191 -11.62 -12.78 11.74
CA VAL A 191 -11.17 -11.41 11.45
C VAL A 191 -10.18 -11.40 10.27
N THR A 192 -10.72 -11.28 9.07
CA THR A 192 -9.99 -11.26 7.80
C THR A 192 -10.37 -10.02 7.00
N TYR A 193 -9.43 -9.54 6.19
CA TYR A 193 -9.62 -8.37 5.34
C TYR A 193 -10.81 -8.53 4.38
N ARG A 194 -10.92 -9.73 3.80
CA ARG A 194 -12.05 -10.08 2.93
C ARG A 194 -13.38 -10.16 3.67
N GLY A 195 -13.39 -10.71 4.88
CA GLY A 195 -14.59 -10.76 5.71
C GLY A 195 -15.12 -9.37 6.01
N LEU A 196 -14.23 -8.42 6.32
CA LEU A 196 -14.59 -7.01 6.52
C LEU A 196 -15.23 -6.41 5.27
N ILE A 197 -14.59 -6.54 4.11
CA ILE A 197 -15.11 -5.99 2.85
C ILE A 197 -16.49 -6.57 2.54
N ALA A 198 -16.63 -7.90 2.59
CA ALA A 198 -17.86 -8.59 2.24
C ALA A 198 -19.03 -8.19 3.16
N VAL A 199 -18.80 -8.17 4.48
CA VAL A 199 -19.84 -7.79 5.45
C VAL A 199 -20.22 -6.32 5.30
N THR A 200 -19.25 -5.42 5.14
CA THR A 200 -19.50 -3.99 5.01
C THR A 200 -20.27 -3.68 3.72
N GLU A 201 -19.88 -4.29 2.60
CA GLU A 201 -20.61 -4.15 1.34
C GLU A 201 -22.04 -4.69 1.46
N GLN A 202 -22.22 -5.87 2.07
CA GLN A 202 -23.55 -6.44 2.28
C GLN A 202 -24.46 -5.49 3.07
N TYR A 203 -23.95 -4.87 4.14
CA TYR A 203 -24.71 -3.87 4.91
C TYR A 203 -25.05 -2.65 4.06
N TYR A 204 -24.08 -2.10 3.34
CA TYR A 204 -24.30 -0.95 2.46
C TYR A 204 -25.39 -1.23 1.41
N SER A 205 -25.29 -2.35 0.70
CA SER A 205 -26.29 -2.76 -0.30
C SER A 205 -27.67 -2.98 0.32
N GLN A 206 -27.73 -3.58 1.52
CA GLN A 206 -29.00 -3.79 2.22
C GLN A 206 -29.65 -2.47 2.62
N TYR A 207 -28.88 -1.52 3.18
CA TYR A 207 -29.40 -0.20 3.52
C TYR A 207 -29.88 0.56 2.28
N ARG A 208 -29.16 0.51 1.15
CA ARG A 208 -29.65 1.13 -0.10
C ARG A 208 -31.02 0.60 -0.53
N ILE A 209 -31.24 -0.71 -0.40
CA ILE A 209 -32.54 -1.34 -0.70
C ILE A 209 -33.62 -0.90 0.29
N ASP A 210 -33.29 -0.82 1.58
CA ASP A 210 -34.28 -0.47 2.60
C ASP A 210 -34.66 1.02 2.56
N LEU A 211 -33.72 1.89 2.19
CA LEU A 211 -33.94 3.33 2.05
C LEU A 211 -34.76 3.72 0.82
N GLU A 212 -34.80 2.90 -0.22
CA GLU A 212 -35.76 3.12 -1.32
C GLU A 212 -37.21 3.03 -0.80
N LYS A 213 -37.46 2.15 0.16
CA LYS A 213 -38.79 2.00 0.78
C LYS A 213 -39.10 3.13 1.75
N GLN A 214 -38.08 3.71 2.39
CA GLN A 214 -38.19 4.82 3.34
C GLN A 214 -36.99 5.76 3.22
N PRO A 215 -37.04 6.77 2.33
CA PRO A 215 -35.92 7.68 2.12
C PRO A 215 -35.58 8.45 3.39
N TRP A 216 -34.31 8.44 3.78
CA TRP A 216 -33.82 9.14 4.96
C TRP A 216 -32.42 9.71 4.72
N GLY A 217 -32.23 10.99 5.01
CA GLY A 217 -30.96 11.71 4.80
C GLY A 217 -30.53 11.81 3.32
N SER A 218 -29.22 11.98 3.11
CA SER A 218 -28.52 11.98 1.82
C SER A 218 -28.04 10.58 1.40
N ALA A 219 -28.60 9.52 1.99
CA ALA A 219 -28.14 8.16 1.74
C ALA A 219 -28.39 7.69 0.29
N ASN A 220 -29.41 8.23 -0.39
CA ASN A 220 -29.64 8.05 -1.83
C ASN A 220 -29.03 9.16 -2.70
N ASP A 221 -28.09 9.95 -2.17
CA ASP A 221 -27.42 11.02 -2.92
C ASP A 221 -26.66 10.44 -4.12
N PRO A 222 -27.05 10.80 -5.36
CA PRO A 222 -26.38 10.36 -6.57
C PRO A 222 -24.88 10.72 -6.59
N VAL A 223 -24.49 11.83 -5.96
CA VAL A 223 -23.09 12.27 -5.89
C VAL A 223 -22.28 11.31 -5.02
N ARG A 224 -22.79 10.92 -3.86
CA ARG A 224 -22.16 9.89 -3.02
C ARG A 224 -22.09 8.54 -3.73
N ILE A 225 -23.17 8.09 -4.37
CA ILE A 225 -23.19 6.80 -5.10
C ILE A 225 -22.14 6.79 -6.21
N ALA A 226 -22.08 7.84 -7.04
CA ALA A 226 -21.09 7.98 -8.10
C ALA A 226 -19.65 8.01 -7.56
N ARG A 227 -19.44 8.64 -6.40
CA ARG A 227 -18.14 8.68 -5.73
C ARG A 227 -17.73 7.30 -5.20
N ILE A 228 -18.64 6.55 -4.57
CA ILE A 228 -18.38 5.16 -4.13
C ILE A 228 -18.06 4.27 -5.34
N ALA A 229 -18.81 4.40 -6.43
CA ALA A 229 -18.53 3.71 -7.69
C ALA A 229 -17.12 4.03 -8.22
N THR A 230 -16.73 5.31 -8.23
CA THR A 230 -15.39 5.77 -8.62
C THR A 230 -14.29 5.16 -7.73
N ILE A 231 -14.47 5.18 -6.41
CA ILE A 231 -13.52 4.61 -5.45
C ILE A 231 -13.37 3.10 -5.66
N THR A 232 -14.47 2.37 -5.79
CA THR A 232 -14.43 0.91 -5.99
C THR A 232 -13.78 0.52 -7.33
N GLU A 233 -13.96 1.32 -8.37
CA GLU A 233 -13.28 1.14 -9.66
C GLU A 233 -11.76 1.40 -9.56
N ALA A 234 -11.35 2.41 -8.80
CA ALA A 234 -9.94 2.65 -8.49
C ALA A 234 -9.31 1.45 -7.75
N ILE A 235 -9.99 0.92 -6.72
CA ILE A 235 -9.51 -0.26 -5.98
C ILE A 235 -9.40 -1.47 -6.90
N ARG A 236 -10.43 -1.74 -7.71
CA ARG A 236 -10.45 -2.84 -8.68
C ARG A 236 -9.26 -2.75 -9.64
N THR A 237 -9.00 -1.56 -10.18
CA THR A 237 -7.89 -1.29 -11.09
C THR A 237 -6.54 -1.54 -10.42
N LEU A 238 -6.34 -1.00 -9.23
CA LEU A 238 -5.08 -1.17 -8.48
C LEU A 238 -4.86 -2.63 -8.06
N ARG A 239 -5.90 -3.35 -7.64
CA ARG A 239 -5.84 -4.78 -7.32
C ARG A 239 -5.59 -5.65 -8.54
N TYR A 240 -6.05 -5.23 -9.72
CA TYR A 240 -5.72 -5.88 -10.97
C TYR A 240 -4.23 -5.71 -11.32
N GLN A 241 -3.69 -4.51 -11.17
CA GLN A 241 -2.26 -4.24 -11.37
C GLN A 241 -1.39 -4.99 -10.35
N ASP A 242 -1.78 -4.96 -9.08
CA ASP A 242 -1.16 -5.69 -7.98
C ASP A 242 -1.04 -7.19 -8.29
N ARG A 243 -2.13 -7.80 -8.75
CA ARG A 243 -2.11 -9.22 -9.15
C ARG A 243 -1.10 -9.48 -10.27
N HIS A 244 -1.03 -8.62 -11.29
CA HIS A 244 -0.08 -8.83 -12.38
C HIS A 244 1.37 -8.69 -11.93
N GLN A 245 1.67 -7.68 -11.12
CA GLN A 245 3.00 -7.51 -10.55
C GLN A 245 3.36 -8.73 -9.68
N TYR A 246 2.45 -9.12 -8.78
CA TYR A 246 2.65 -10.26 -7.90
C TYR A 246 2.94 -11.54 -8.69
N ILE A 247 2.13 -11.86 -9.71
CA ILE A 247 2.37 -13.04 -10.55
C ILE A 247 3.69 -12.93 -11.31
N THR A 248 4.04 -11.75 -11.82
CA THR A 248 5.33 -11.51 -12.50
C THR A 248 6.49 -11.87 -11.58
N ASP A 249 6.41 -11.45 -10.32
CA ASP A 249 7.44 -11.70 -9.31
C ASP A 249 7.45 -13.18 -8.84
N THR A 250 6.28 -13.85 -8.78
CA THR A 250 6.18 -15.22 -8.25
C THR A 250 6.48 -16.31 -9.26
N VAL A 251 6.13 -16.13 -10.54
CA VAL A 251 6.25 -17.18 -11.57
C VAL A 251 7.69 -17.71 -11.75
N THR A 252 8.71 -16.93 -11.40
CA THR A 252 10.13 -17.35 -11.45
C THR A 252 10.57 -18.18 -10.22
N SER A 253 9.82 -18.16 -9.11
CA SER A 253 10.32 -18.67 -7.83
C SER A 253 9.46 -19.80 -7.26
N LYS A 254 10.03 -21.01 -7.22
CA LYS A 254 9.41 -22.17 -6.53
C LYS A 254 9.34 -21.98 -5.02
N LYS A 255 10.25 -21.17 -4.43
CA LYS A 255 10.34 -20.97 -2.97
C LYS A 255 9.11 -20.27 -2.38
N ILE A 256 8.51 -19.37 -3.15
CA ILE A 256 7.29 -18.65 -2.78
C ILE A 256 6.03 -19.25 -3.42
N GLY A 257 6.15 -20.47 -3.95
CA GLY A 257 5.04 -21.25 -4.51
C GLY A 257 4.60 -20.85 -5.91
N GLY A 258 5.48 -20.24 -6.71
CA GLY A 258 5.29 -20.06 -8.15
C GLY A 258 5.93 -21.17 -8.99
N LEU A 259 5.90 -21.00 -10.31
CA LEU A 259 6.16 -22.06 -11.30
C LEU A 259 7.64 -22.43 -11.47
N GLY A 260 8.56 -21.54 -11.08
CA GLY A 260 9.99 -21.77 -11.22
C GLY A 260 10.49 -21.70 -12.66
N LEU A 261 9.89 -20.84 -13.48
CA LEU A 261 10.36 -20.62 -14.84
C LEU A 261 11.73 -19.92 -14.81
N ALA A 262 12.64 -20.34 -15.69
CA ALA A 262 13.99 -19.79 -15.77
C ALA A 262 14.01 -18.35 -16.29
N LYS A 263 13.06 -17.99 -17.16
CA LYS A 263 12.92 -16.65 -17.73
C LYS A 263 11.48 -16.18 -17.67
N VAL A 264 11.26 -14.93 -17.29
CA VAL A 264 9.97 -14.24 -17.41
C VAL A 264 10.17 -12.98 -18.23
N VAL A 265 9.35 -12.80 -19.25
CA VAL A 265 9.35 -11.61 -20.09
C VAL A 265 8.16 -10.76 -19.67
N ALA A 266 8.43 -9.60 -19.07
CA ALA A 266 7.42 -8.66 -18.62
C ALA A 266 7.41 -7.39 -19.47
N GLU A 267 6.22 -6.84 -19.66
CA GLU A 267 5.98 -5.53 -20.27
C GLU A 267 5.85 -4.49 -19.15
N LYS A 268 6.53 -3.35 -19.31
CA LYS A 268 6.32 -2.20 -18.43
C LYS A 268 5.12 -1.40 -18.94
N LEU A 269 4.12 -1.26 -18.09
CA LEU A 269 2.88 -0.55 -18.39
C LEU A 269 2.72 0.63 -17.44
N PRO A 270 2.22 1.79 -17.90
CA PRO A 270 2.02 2.93 -17.03
C PRO A 270 0.96 2.63 -15.97
N THR A 271 1.13 3.20 -14.78
CA THR A 271 0.10 3.13 -13.74
C THR A 271 -1.17 3.86 -14.21
N ALA A 272 -2.32 3.19 -14.10
CA ALA A 272 -3.58 3.67 -14.66
C ALA A 272 -4.16 4.89 -13.93
N LEU A 273 -3.89 5.03 -12.64
CA LEU A 273 -4.46 6.10 -11.82
C LEU A 273 -3.46 7.25 -11.66
N THR A 274 -3.91 8.45 -11.97
CA THR A 274 -3.14 9.69 -11.83
C THR A 274 -3.94 10.73 -11.06
N TYR A 275 -3.25 11.69 -10.46
CA TYR A 275 -3.82 12.90 -9.89
C TYR A 275 -2.95 14.08 -10.31
N GLU A 276 -3.58 15.11 -10.89
CA GLU A 276 -2.88 16.29 -11.44
C GLU A 276 -1.71 15.92 -12.38
N GLY A 277 -1.92 14.89 -13.22
CA GLY A 277 -0.92 14.40 -14.18
C GLY A 277 0.19 13.54 -13.58
N SER A 278 0.22 13.34 -12.26
CA SER A 278 1.21 12.50 -11.57
C SER A 278 0.63 11.12 -11.23
N PRO A 279 1.37 10.02 -11.42
CA PRO A 279 0.90 8.68 -11.04
C PRO A 279 0.65 8.59 -9.52
N LEU A 280 -0.47 7.97 -9.17
CA LEU A 280 -0.73 7.55 -7.79
C LEU A 280 -0.04 6.20 -7.58
N GLY A 281 1.24 6.24 -7.21
CA GLY A 281 2.11 5.07 -7.02
C GLY A 281 3.37 5.09 -7.89
N PRO A 282 4.04 3.94 -8.08
CA PRO A 282 5.11 3.80 -9.06
C PRO A 282 4.65 4.25 -10.45
N GLU A 283 5.54 4.82 -11.25
CA GLU A 283 5.21 5.29 -12.61
C GLU A 283 4.77 4.16 -13.54
N TYR A 284 5.34 2.98 -13.34
CA TYR A 284 5.06 1.78 -14.12
C TYR A 284 4.82 0.58 -13.21
N TYR A 285 4.05 -0.38 -13.72
CA TYR A 285 3.95 -1.74 -13.19
C TYR A 285 4.32 -2.74 -14.29
N GLU A 286 4.70 -3.94 -13.87
CA GLU A 286 5.08 -5.02 -14.78
C GLU A 286 3.94 -6.01 -14.95
N ARG A 287 3.75 -6.44 -16.21
CA ARG A 287 2.82 -7.50 -16.56
C ARG A 287 3.54 -8.52 -17.43
N THR A 288 3.54 -9.78 -17.01
CA THR A 288 4.11 -10.85 -17.83
C THR A 288 3.41 -10.97 -19.20
N ASP A 289 4.22 -11.02 -20.25
CA ASP A 289 3.81 -11.47 -21.58
C ASP A 289 3.92 -12.99 -21.64
N TRP A 290 2.79 -13.68 -21.54
CA TRP A 290 2.76 -15.15 -21.52
C TRP A 290 3.29 -15.78 -22.80
N GLN A 291 3.12 -15.12 -23.95
CA GLN A 291 3.59 -15.66 -25.22
C GLN A 291 5.11 -15.57 -25.32
N LYS A 292 5.67 -14.39 -25.04
CA LYS A 292 7.12 -14.20 -25.04
C LYS A 292 7.79 -15.00 -23.93
N THR A 293 7.15 -15.12 -22.77
CA THR A 293 7.63 -15.96 -21.65
C THR A 293 7.67 -17.43 -22.04
N TYR A 294 6.63 -17.97 -22.69
CA TYR A 294 6.65 -19.33 -23.21
C TYR A 294 7.82 -19.54 -24.17
N ASN A 295 7.93 -18.70 -25.20
CA ASN A 295 8.99 -18.81 -26.20
C ASN A 295 10.40 -18.69 -25.59
N ALA A 296 10.58 -17.82 -24.58
CA ALA A 296 11.85 -17.65 -23.88
C ALA A 296 12.30 -18.90 -23.10
N ASN A 297 11.35 -19.77 -22.73
CA ASN A 297 11.62 -21.03 -22.04
C ASN A 297 11.55 -22.25 -22.98
N CYS A 298 11.48 -22.05 -24.30
CA CYS A 298 11.62 -23.11 -25.30
C CYS A 298 13.07 -23.30 -25.75
N ILE A 299 13.40 -24.52 -26.19
CA ILE A 299 14.75 -24.87 -26.66
C ILE A 299 15.04 -24.13 -27.96
N GLY A 300 16.05 -23.25 -27.95
CA GLY A 300 16.41 -22.45 -29.12
C GLY A 300 15.32 -21.45 -29.55
N GLY A 301 14.33 -21.18 -28.70
CA GLY A 301 13.18 -20.33 -29.05
C GLY A 301 12.15 -20.99 -29.97
N ASP A 302 12.29 -22.28 -30.26
CA ASP A 302 11.37 -23.07 -31.06
C ASP A 302 10.12 -23.44 -30.23
N ASP A 303 8.97 -22.85 -30.57
CA ASP A 303 7.71 -23.00 -29.83
C ASP A 303 7.15 -24.43 -29.83
N SER A 304 7.66 -25.31 -30.70
CA SER A 304 7.36 -26.75 -30.71
C SER A 304 8.20 -27.56 -29.71
N LYS A 305 9.21 -26.95 -29.09
CA LYS A 305 10.17 -27.62 -28.19
C LYS A 305 10.21 -26.99 -26.80
N PRO A 306 9.24 -27.30 -25.92
CA PRO A 306 9.24 -26.82 -24.54
C PRO A 306 10.54 -27.18 -23.80
N GLY A 307 11.12 -26.21 -23.08
CA GLY A 307 12.30 -26.42 -22.26
C GLY A 307 12.06 -27.33 -21.05
N PRO A 308 13.11 -27.70 -20.31
CA PRO A 308 13.02 -28.57 -19.14
C PRO A 308 12.05 -28.07 -18.07
N GLU A 309 12.06 -26.77 -17.77
CA GLU A 309 11.22 -26.14 -16.73
C GLU A 309 9.75 -26.16 -17.11
N LEU A 310 9.41 -25.87 -18.38
CA LEU A 310 8.06 -26.00 -18.91
C LEU A 310 7.57 -27.45 -18.84
N ARG A 311 8.42 -28.41 -19.26
CA ARG A 311 8.07 -29.84 -19.18
C ARG A 311 7.89 -30.31 -17.75
N ALA A 312 8.66 -29.80 -16.81
CA ALA A 312 8.55 -30.14 -15.39
C ALA A 312 7.19 -29.74 -14.77
N ILE A 313 6.53 -28.71 -15.33
CA ILE A 313 5.16 -28.30 -14.94
C ILE A 313 4.09 -28.86 -15.90
N GLY A 314 4.43 -29.89 -16.70
CA GLY A 314 3.47 -30.58 -17.58
C GLY A 314 3.09 -29.82 -18.85
N VAL A 315 3.86 -28.80 -19.25
CA VAL A 315 3.59 -28.04 -20.48
C VAL A 315 4.21 -28.75 -21.68
N THR A 316 3.35 -29.21 -22.58
CA THR A 316 3.73 -29.83 -23.86
C THR A 316 3.63 -28.87 -25.05
N GLU A 317 2.81 -27.82 -24.94
CA GLU A 317 2.55 -26.84 -26.00
C GLU A 317 2.12 -25.49 -25.39
N ASN A 318 2.20 -24.42 -26.19
CA ASN A 318 1.83 -23.07 -25.77
C ASN A 318 0.38 -22.98 -25.26
N LYS A 319 -0.55 -23.71 -25.90
CA LYS A 319 -1.94 -23.76 -25.44
C LYS A 319 -2.04 -24.24 -23.99
N LYS A 320 -1.27 -25.28 -23.65
CA LYS A 320 -1.23 -25.80 -22.28
C LYS A 320 -0.66 -24.79 -21.29
N PHE A 321 0.39 -24.07 -21.69
CA PHE A 321 0.94 -22.99 -20.86
C PHE A 321 -0.10 -21.89 -20.59
N LYS A 322 -0.83 -21.44 -21.62
CA LYS A 322 -1.89 -20.45 -21.47
C LYS A 322 -3.03 -20.93 -20.56
N GLU A 323 -3.39 -22.21 -20.61
CA GLU A 323 -4.36 -22.81 -19.69
C GLU A 323 -3.89 -22.76 -18.23
N ILE A 324 -2.63 -23.08 -17.96
CA ILE A 324 -2.06 -22.97 -16.61
C ILE A 324 -2.11 -21.51 -16.16
N MET A 325 -1.67 -20.56 -17.00
CA MET A 325 -1.67 -19.13 -16.64
C MET A 325 -3.09 -18.59 -16.40
N PHE A 326 -4.07 -19.07 -17.18
CA PHE A 326 -5.48 -18.73 -16.99
C PHE A 326 -6.05 -19.26 -15.67
N ASN A 327 -5.55 -20.41 -15.21
CA ASN A 327 -5.98 -21.03 -13.96
C ASN A 327 -5.16 -20.57 -12.74
N PHE A 328 -4.03 -19.89 -12.96
CA PHE A 328 -3.15 -19.43 -11.90
C PHE A 328 -3.87 -18.51 -10.89
N GLY A 329 -3.83 -18.92 -9.63
CA GLY A 329 -4.50 -18.33 -8.48
C GLY A 329 -5.91 -18.85 -8.22
N LYS A 330 -6.47 -19.75 -9.04
CA LYS A 330 -7.80 -20.32 -8.78
C LYS A 330 -7.76 -21.33 -7.63
N GLU A 331 -8.91 -21.56 -7.00
CA GLU A 331 -9.06 -22.47 -5.86
C GLU A 331 -8.44 -23.85 -6.06
N ASN A 332 -8.81 -24.46 -7.18
CA ASN A 332 -8.45 -25.83 -7.52
C ASN A 332 -7.10 -25.91 -8.24
N ASP A 333 -6.43 -24.79 -8.45
CA ASP A 333 -5.12 -24.79 -9.08
C ASP A 333 -4.06 -25.32 -8.10
N LYS A 334 -3.35 -26.36 -8.52
CA LYS A 334 -2.34 -27.05 -7.71
C LYS A 334 -0.99 -26.35 -7.78
N ASP A 335 -0.77 -25.59 -8.84
CA ASP A 335 0.51 -24.92 -9.12
C ASP A 335 0.58 -23.53 -8.47
N SER A 336 -0.48 -23.10 -7.78
CA SER A 336 -0.59 -21.81 -7.11
C SER A 336 -0.40 -21.90 -5.60
N SER A 337 0.35 -20.95 -5.06
CA SER A 337 0.47 -20.76 -3.62
C SER A 337 -0.84 -20.29 -2.97
N ALA A 338 -0.94 -20.41 -1.65
CA ALA A 338 -2.05 -19.82 -0.90
C ALA A 338 -2.11 -18.28 -1.05
N LYS A 339 -0.97 -17.63 -1.29
CA LYS A 339 -0.91 -16.18 -1.51
C LYS A 339 -1.47 -15.81 -2.90
N ASP A 340 -1.11 -16.54 -3.95
CA ASP A 340 -1.68 -16.34 -5.31
C ASP A 340 -3.20 -16.43 -5.28
N LYS A 341 -3.71 -17.45 -4.59
CA LYS A 341 -5.16 -17.64 -4.37
C LYS A 341 -5.77 -16.47 -3.62
N ASN A 342 -5.09 -15.97 -2.59
CA ASN A 342 -5.57 -14.82 -1.84
C ASN A 342 -5.62 -13.52 -2.66
N HIS A 343 -4.64 -13.24 -3.53
CA HIS A 343 -4.68 -12.07 -4.42
C HIS A 343 -5.85 -12.18 -5.41
N LEU A 344 -6.04 -13.35 -6.05
CA LEU A 344 -7.17 -13.53 -6.98
C LEU A 344 -8.53 -13.43 -6.27
N ARG A 345 -8.68 -14.06 -5.10
CA ARG A 345 -9.92 -13.93 -4.29
C ARG A 345 -10.21 -12.47 -3.94
N THR A 346 -9.20 -11.71 -3.57
CA THR A 346 -9.36 -10.30 -3.19
C THR A 346 -9.77 -9.44 -4.39
N LEU A 347 -9.14 -9.67 -5.55
CA LEU A 347 -9.55 -9.02 -6.81
C LEU A 347 -11.01 -9.38 -7.18
N ASN A 348 -11.39 -10.65 -7.07
CA ASN A 348 -12.76 -11.08 -7.38
C ASN A 348 -13.79 -10.45 -6.43
N LEU A 349 -13.48 -10.38 -5.13
CA LEU A 349 -14.32 -9.69 -4.17
C LEU A 349 -14.50 -8.21 -4.55
N TRP A 350 -13.43 -7.51 -4.92
CA TRP A 350 -13.51 -6.12 -5.36
C TRP A 350 -14.23 -5.95 -6.71
N ASN A 351 -14.13 -6.92 -7.63
CA ASN A 351 -14.96 -6.93 -8.85
C ASN A 351 -16.45 -6.99 -8.49
N ASP A 352 -16.83 -7.81 -7.50
CA ASP A 352 -18.23 -7.94 -7.10
C ASP A 352 -18.72 -6.69 -6.35
N VAL A 353 -17.91 -6.12 -5.45
CA VAL A 353 -18.19 -4.84 -4.79
C VAL A 353 -18.36 -3.72 -5.81
N GLN A 354 -17.45 -3.62 -6.79
CA GLN A 354 -17.49 -2.60 -7.84
C GLN A 354 -18.76 -2.73 -8.70
N LYS A 355 -19.13 -3.95 -9.10
CA LYS A 355 -20.37 -4.19 -9.85
C LYS A 355 -21.57 -3.70 -9.08
N LYS A 356 -21.69 -4.05 -7.80
CA LYS A 356 -22.81 -3.63 -6.95
C LYS A 356 -22.83 -2.12 -6.69
N ALA A 357 -21.67 -1.49 -6.56
CA ALA A 357 -21.57 -0.03 -6.41
C ALA A 357 -22.18 0.73 -7.61
N HIS A 358 -22.11 0.16 -8.81
CA HIS A 358 -22.69 0.73 -10.03
C HIS A 358 -24.16 0.39 -10.27
N LYS A 359 -24.74 -0.51 -9.45
CA LYS A 359 -26.13 -0.95 -9.62
C LYS A 359 -27.13 0.08 -9.09
N SER A 360 -28.26 0.18 -9.79
CA SER A 360 -29.48 0.80 -9.27
C SER A 360 -30.03 -0.01 -8.09
N VAL A 361 -31.00 0.54 -7.35
CA VAL A 361 -31.59 -0.21 -6.23
C VAL A 361 -32.37 -1.43 -6.74
N GLU A 362 -33.07 -1.29 -7.86
CA GLU A 362 -33.80 -2.37 -8.52
C GLU A 362 -32.86 -3.51 -8.94
N GLU A 363 -31.69 -3.18 -9.49
CA GLU A 363 -30.67 -4.16 -9.85
C GLU A 363 -30.04 -4.83 -8.62
N LEU A 364 -29.95 -4.12 -7.48
CA LEU A 364 -29.47 -4.69 -6.22
C LEU A 364 -30.49 -5.69 -5.62
N ILE A 365 -31.79 -5.43 -5.75
CA ILE A 365 -32.85 -6.36 -5.29
C ILE A 365 -32.73 -7.71 -6.01
N GLN A 366 -32.37 -7.71 -7.29
CA GLN A 366 -32.17 -8.93 -8.10
C GLN A 366 -30.89 -9.71 -7.73
N CYS A 367 -30.02 -9.17 -6.87
CA CYS A 367 -28.79 -9.82 -6.42
C CYS A 367 -28.97 -10.63 -5.13
N LYS A 368 -30.16 -10.61 -4.52
CA LYS A 368 -30.52 -11.44 -3.38
C LYS A 368 -30.86 -12.85 -3.84
#